data_AF-A0A7X5BV53-F1
#
_entry.id   AF-A0A7X5BV53-F1
#
_cell.length_a   1.000
_cell.length_b   1.000
_cell.length_c   1.000
_cell.angle_alpha   90.00
_cell.angle_beta   90.00
_cell.angle_gamma   90.00
#
_symmetry.space_group_name_H-M   'P 1'
#
loop_
_entity.id
_entity.type
_entity.pdbx_description
1 polymer ?
#
loop_
_entity_poly.entity_id
_entity_poly.type
_entity_poly.pdbx_seq_one_letter_code
_entity_poly.pdbx_strand_id
1 'polypeptide(L)'
;MLLSKALALLPHVKPRLAKQTLEHFENDFFNEYYDASKRNEAWAQSYVRADGTPIPKPSDPRRREPSPGMFITPSDLYECSKGFGNNRVTPTGASLLIRMYEAGLFELRKKKAGLGDPVELRAYANSLPEILEAMRKDEEARQARALLIDQPERITEQDFTYSLLNSVFIRHHGLQGGSIQMRIGGLLVTKSVFIYWSNSGKSHDSDVIFSWVSADGAAQKIQKESLYANNRHNDPDRNWGLGRE
;
A
#
# COMPACT_ATOMS: atom_id res chain seq x y z
N MET A 1 -11.93 2.59 -6.08
CA MET A 1 -12.40 3.44 -7.21
C MET A 1 -12.55 4.89 -6.72
N LEU A 2 -12.49 5.93 -7.56
CA LEU A 2 -12.83 7.29 -7.09
C LEU A 2 -14.34 7.41 -6.79
N LEU A 3 -14.73 8.15 -5.75
CA LEU A 3 -16.14 8.35 -5.38
C LEU A 3 -16.94 9.01 -6.50
N SER A 4 -16.39 10.04 -7.14
CA SER A 4 -17.02 10.68 -8.30
C SER A 4 -17.28 9.71 -9.44
N LYS A 5 -16.35 8.78 -9.69
CA LYS A 5 -16.50 7.72 -10.69
C LYS A 5 -17.57 6.72 -10.25
N ALA A 6 -17.54 6.23 -9.02
CA ALA A 6 -18.52 5.28 -8.50
C ALA A 6 -19.96 5.83 -8.58
N LEU A 7 -20.16 7.09 -8.18
CA LEU A 7 -21.47 7.75 -8.25
C LEU A 7 -21.94 7.98 -9.70
N ALA A 8 -21.02 8.17 -10.65
CA ALA A 8 -21.35 8.28 -12.07
C ALA A 8 -21.80 6.95 -12.70
N LEU A 9 -21.44 5.81 -12.09
CA LEU A 9 -21.87 4.48 -12.53
C LEU A 9 -23.28 4.12 -12.05
N LEU A 10 -23.90 4.92 -11.17
CA LEU A 10 -25.27 4.71 -10.73
C LEU A 10 -26.27 5.28 -11.77
N PRO A 11 -27.13 4.44 -12.37
CA PRO A 11 -28.03 4.88 -13.43
C PRO A 11 -29.03 5.94 -12.95
N HIS A 12 -29.21 6.97 -13.75
CA HIS A 12 -30.15 8.07 -13.49
C HIS A 12 -29.88 8.89 -12.23
N VAL A 13 -28.78 8.69 -11.52
CA VAL A 13 -28.39 9.50 -10.35
C VAL A 13 -27.64 10.76 -10.82
N LYS A 14 -27.78 11.87 -10.09
CA LYS A 14 -26.89 13.04 -10.24
C LYS A 14 -25.71 12.88 -9.27
N PRO A 15 -24.47 12.67 -9.73
CA PRO A 15 -23.34 12.40 -8.84
C PRO A 15 -23.11 13.48 -7.78
N ARG A 16 -23.33 14.75 -8.12
CA ARG A 16 -23.25 15.86 -7.17
C ARG A 16 -24.27 15.74 -6.03
N LEU A 17 -25.52 15.43 -6.34
CA LEU A 17 -26.57 15.29 -5.33
C LEU A 17 -26.37 14.03 -4.49
N ALA A 18 -25.97 12.92 -5.11
CA ALA A 18 -25.64 11.71 -4.38
C ALA A 18 -24.47 11.91 -3.41
N LYS A 19 -23.45 12.68 -3.82
CA LYS A 19 -22.37 13.09 -2.92
C LYS A 19 -22.89 13.91 -1.74
N GLN A 20 -23.78 14.88 -1.99
CA GLN A 20 -24.42 15.65 -0.91
C GLN A 20 -25.24 14.78 0.03
N THR A 21 -25.94 13.76 -0.49
CA THR A 21 -26.64 12.78 0.35
C THR A 21 -25.67 12.04 1.27
N LEU A 22 -24.54 11.58 0.76
CA LEU A 22 -23.50 10.92 1.58
C LEU A 22 -22.92 11.88 2.63
N GLU A 23 -22.59 13.10 2.24
CA GLU A 23 -22.11 14.15 3.15
C GLU A 23 -23.13 14.47 4.24
N HIS A 24 -24.43 14.43 3.95
CA HIS A 24 -25.47 14.61 4.94
C HIS A 24 -25.48 13.47 5.96
N PHE A 25 -25.42 12.20 5.52
CA PHE A 25 -25.30 11.06 6.42
C PHE A 25 -24.04 11.15 7.29
N GLU A 26 -22.89 11.49 6.72
CA GLU A 26 -21.63 11.65 7.47
C GLU A 26 -21.72 12.76 8.52
N ASN A 27 -22.21 13.95 8.12
CA ASN A 27 -22.38 15.09 9.01
C ASN A 27 -23.33 14.77 10.15
N ASP A 28 -24.43 14.07 9.87
CA ASP A 28 -25.37 13.70 10.91
C ASP A 28 -24.74 12.73 11.93
N PHE A 29 -23.98 11.74 11.47
CA PHE A 29 -23.26 10.82 12.38
C PHE A 29 -22.17 11.53 13.19
N PHE A 30 -21.51 12.53 12.60
CA PHE A 30 -20.52 13.35 13.27
C PHE A 30 -21.15 14.27 14.32
N ASN A 31 -22.25 14.94 13.98
CA ASN A 31 -23.01 15.79 14.90
C ASN A 31 -23.56 14.98 16.06
N GLU A 32 -24.13 13.80 15.80
CA GLU A 32 -24.63 12.89 16.82
C GLU A 32 -23.51 12.45 17.78
N TYR A 33 -22.33 12.12 17.25
CA TYR A 33 -21.16 11.81 18.07
C TYR A 33 -20.71 13.01 18.91
N TYR A 34 -20.68 14.20 18.32
CA TYR A 34 -20.27 15.43 19.00
C TYR A 34 -21.24 15.81 20.12
N ASP A 35 -22.56 15.70 19.88
CA ASP A 35 -23.58 15.96 20.88
C ASP A 35 -23.57 14.91 21.99
N ALA A 36 -23.41 13.63 21.67
CA ALA A 36 -23.28 12.56 22.64
C ALA A 36 -22.01 12.73 23.51
N SER A 37 -20.90 13.18 22.92
CA SER A 37 -19.69 13.54 23.63
C SER A 37 -19.93 14.70 24.62
N LYS A 38 -20.64 15.76 24.20
CA LYS A 38 -21.06 16.86 25.09
C LYS A 38 -21.99 16.41 26.22
N ARG A 39 -22.86 15.44 25.96
CA ARG A 39 -23.77 14.86 26.96
C ARG A 39 -23.09 13.85 27.88
N ASN A 40 -21.79 13.63 27.75
CA ASN A 40 -21.03 12.62 28.49
C ASN A 40 -21.60 11.19 28.35
N GLU A 41 -22.16 10.87 27.18
CA GLU A 41 -22.66 9.53 26.92
C GLU A 41 -21.49 8.55 26.81
N ALA A 42 -21.62 7.40 27.48
CA ALA A 42 -20.53 6.44 27.63
C ALA A 42 -19.92 6.02 26.29
N TRP A 43 -20.73 5.72 25.28
CA TRP A 43 -20.23 5.27 23.97
C TRP A 43 -19.48 6.35 23.16
N ALA A 44 -19.67 7.63 23.49
CA ALA A 44 -19.05 8.78 22.81
C ALA A 44 -17.78 9.30 23.52
N GLN A 45 -17.40 8.70 24.65
CA GLN A 45 -16.18 9.05 25.38
C GLN A 45 -14.95 8.31 24.81
N SER A 46 -13.82 9.03 24.70
CA SER A 46 -12.53 8.39 24.44
C SER A 46 -12.01 7.79 25.73
N TYR A 47 -12.09 6.47 25.87
CA TYR A 47 -11.59 5.79 27.04
C TYR A 47 -10.14 5.37 26.85
N VAL A 48 -9.24 6.11 27.46
CA VAL A 48 -7.85 5.69 27.69
C VAL A 48 -7.70 5.57 29.20
N ARG A 49 -7.28 4.41 29.68
CA ARG A 49 -6.94 4.22 31.10
C ARG A 49 -5.76 5.13 31.47
N ALA A 50 -5.55 5.36 32.76
CA ALA A 50 -4.43 6.18 33.26
C ALA A 50 -3.04 5.66 32.82
N ASP A 51 -2.95 4.39 32.43
CA ASP A 51 -1.74 3.73 31.91
C ASP A 51 -1.58 3.83 30.37
N GLY A 52 -2.46 4.58 29.69
CA GLY A 52 -2.43 4.72 28.23
C GLY A 52 -3.14 3.61 27.47
N THR A 53 -3.73 2.61 28.13
CA THR A 53 -4.41 1.51 27.43
C THR A 53 -5.83 1.89 26.99
N PRO A 54 -6.23 1.62 25.74
CA PRO A 54 -7.60 1.86 25.28
C PRO A 54 -8.59 0.93 26.01
N ILE A 55 -9.68 1.46 26.56
CA ILE A 55 -10.81 0.63 27.01
C ILE A 55 -11.62 0.23 25.75
N PRO A 56 -12.14 -1.01 25.68
CA PRO A 56 -13.01 -1.42 24.58
C PRO A 56 -14.16 -0.43 24.45
N LYS A 57 -14.29 0.21 23.27
CA LYS A 57 -15.47 1.02 22.97
C LYS A 57 -16.70 0.11 23.00
N PRO A 58 -17.82 0.53 23.61
CA PRO A 58 -19.09 -0.15 23.44
C PRO A 58 -19.42 -0.31 21.95
N SER A 59 -20.24 -1.31 21.62
CA SER A 59 -20.77 -1.46 20.25
C SER A 59 -21.42 -0.15 19.80
N ASP A 60 -21.05 0.34 18.62
CA ASP A 60 -21.51 1.62 18.09
C ASP A 60 -23.05 1.63 17.92
N PRO A 61 -23.79 2.45 18.70
CA PRO A 61 -25.26 2.47 18.66
C PRO A 61 -25.82 3.21 17.44
N ARG A 62 -24.97 3.86 16.62
CA ARG A 62 -25.37 4.74 15.50
C ARG A 62 -25.83 3.98 14.26
N ARG A 63 -26.78 3.07 14.43
CA ARG A 63 -27.41 2.33 13.34
C ARG A 63 -28.61 3.12 12.84
N ARG A 64 -28.62 3.48 11.55
CA ARG A 64 -29.79 4.11 10.91
C ARG A 64 -30.49 3.13 10.00
N GLU A 65 -31.83 3.17 10.01
CA GLU A 65 -32.68 2.44 9.07
C GLU A 65 -33.37 3.43 8.11
N PRO A 66 -32.65 3.96 7.10
CA PRO A 66 -33.22 4.96 6.18
C PRO A 66 -34.26 4.38 5.22
N SER A 67 -34.34 3.05 5.11
CA SER A 67 -35.37 2.32 4.38
C SER A 67 -35.53 0.92 5.01
N PRO A 68 -36.72 0.28 4.91
CA PRO A 68 -36.96 -1.01 5.55
C PRO A 68 -35.91 -2.06 5.17
N GLY A 69 -35.25 -2.63 6.17
CA GLY A 69 -34.24 -3.69 5.97
C GLY A 69 -32.86 -3.21 5.50
N MET A 70 -32.64 -1.90 5.35
CA MET A 70 -31.33 -1.33 5.09
C MET A 70 -30.80 -0.64 6.34
N PHE A 71 -29.62 -1.04 6.78
CA PHE A 71 -28.92 -0.40 7.89
C PHE A 71 -27.63 0.22 7.42
N ILE A 72 -27.38 1.46 7.84
CA ILE A 72 -26.16 2.21 7.56
C ILE A 72 -25.49 2.55 8.90
N THR A 73 -24.20 2.26 9.00
CA THR A 73 -23.32 2.64 10.12
C THR A 73 -22.27 3.65 9.67
N PRO A 74 -21.61 4.36 10.61
CA PRO A 74 -20.48 5.23 10.29
C PRO A 74 -19.33 4.50 9.56
N SER A 75 -19.09 3.23 9.89
CA SER A 75 -18.06 2.43 9.24
C SER A 75 -18.40 2.17 7.77
N ASP A 76 -19.68 1.94 7.45
CA ASP A 76 -20.11 1.72 6.07
C ASP A 76 -19.86 2.97 5.21
N LEU A 77 -20.10 4.16 5.75
CA LEU A 77 -19.81 5.42 5.06
C LEU A 77 -18.31 5.66 4.89
N TYR A 78 -17.50 5.28 5.87
CA TYR A 78 -16.05 5.35 5.74
C TYR A 78 -15.52 4.51 4.56
N GLU A 79 -16.16 3.37 4.26
CA GLU A 79 -15.84 2.56 3.09
C GLU A 79 -16.28 3.20 1.75
N CYS A 80 -17.30 4.07 1.79
CA CYS A 80 -17.75 4.87 0.65
C CYS A 80 -16.88 6.11 0.39
N SER A 81 -16.40 6.73 1.46
CA SER A 81 -15.59 7.93 1.46
C SER A 81 -14.59 7.82 2.59
N LYS A 82 -13.41 7.25 2.33
CA LYS A 82 -12.34 7.20 3.34
C LYS A 82 -12.03 8.63 3.80
N GLY A 83 -12.42 8.94 5.04
CA GLY A 83 -12.45 10.28 5.62
C GLY A 83 -11.17 11.09 5.40
N PHE A 84 -11.35 12.41 5.29
CA PHE A 84 -10.34 13.47 5.13
C PHE A 84 -9.29 13.22 4.03
N GLY A 85 -9.70 13.51 2.78
CA GLY A 85 -8.79 13.69 1.64
C GLY A 85 -8.78 12.57 0.61
N ASN A 86 -9.27 11.37 0.96
CA ASN A 86 -9.30 10.24 0.04
C ASN A 86 -10.72 9.97 -0.47
N ASN A 87 -11.07 10.62 -1.58
CA ASN A 87 -12.30 10.37 -2.37
C ASN A 87 -12.27 8.98 -3.05
N ARG A 88 -12.00 7.91 -2.31
CA ARG A 88 -11.91 6.54 -2.81
C ARG A 88 -12.94 5.64 -2.12
N VAL A 89 -13.69 4.92 -2.95
CA VAL A 89 -14.65 3.88 -2.59
C VAL A 89 -13.95 2.53 -2.65
N THR A 90 -14.13 1.71 -1.62
CA THR A 90 -13.73 0.29 -1.61
C THR A 90 -14.80 -0.60 -2.25
N PRO A 91 -14.55 -1.89 -2.52
CA PRO A 91 -15.60 -2.82 -2.96
C PRO A 91 -16.78 -2.91 -1.98
N THR A 92 -16.49 -2.88 -0.66
CA THR A 92 -17.52 -2.83 0.39
C THR A 92 -18.34 -1.54 0.31
N GLY A 93 -17.68 -0.39 0.15
CA GLY A 93 -18.36 0.88 -0.08
C GLY A 93 -19.20 0.89 -1.36
N ALA A 94 -18.70 0.28 -2.44
CA ALA A 94 -19.46 0.14 -3.69
C ALA A 94 -20.73 -0.70 -3.50
N SER A 95 -20.66 -1.78 -2.70
CA SER A 95 -21.81 -2.58 -2.31
C SER A 95 -22.85 -1.75 -1.54
N LEU A 96 -22.40 -0.89 -0.62
CA LEU A 96 -23.29 0.02 0.10
C LEU A 96 -23.95 1.03 -0.86
N LEU A 97 -23.19 1.65 -1.77
CA LEU A 97 -23.74 2.61 -2.74
C LEU A 97 -24.82 1.97 -3.63
N ILE A 98 -24.64 0.72 -4.04
CA ILE A 98 -25.65 -0.05 -4.79
C ILE A 98 -26.90 -0.26 -3.93
N ARG A 99 -26.75 -0.68 -2.67
CA ARG A 99 -27.89 -0.86 -1.75
C ARG A 99 -28.64 0.46 -1.51
N MET A 100 -27.93 1.57 -1.33
CA MET A 100 -28.54 2.90 -1.15
C MET A 100 -29.31 3.32 -2.39
N TYR A 101 -28.78 2.99 -3.57
CA TYR A 101 -29.44 3.24 -4.85
C TYR A 101 -30.71 2.39 -5.03
N GLU A 102 -30.63 1.08 -4.76
CA GLU A 102 -31.75 0.14 -4.85
C GLU A 102 -32.85 0.48 -3.82
N ALA A 103 -32.46 1.01 -2.67
CA ALA A 103 -33.37 1.52 -1.63
C ALA A 103 -34.00 2.90 -1.97
N GLY A 104 -33.61 3.52 -3.09
CA GLY A 104 -34.16 4.81 -3.52
C GLY A 104 -33.70 6.01 -2.69
N LEU A 105 -32.57 5.91 -1.99
CA LEU A 105 -32.04 6.99 -1.15
C LEU A 105 -31.40 8.13 -1.95
N PHE A 106 -31.14 7.93 -3.25
CA PHE A 106 -30.58 8.96 -4.12
C PHE A 106 -31.64 9.63 -4.99
N GLU A 107 -31.49 10.94 -5.20
CA GLU A 107 -32.34 11.68 -6.12
C GLU A 107 -32.08 11.27 -7.58
N LEU A 108 -33.13 10.80 -8.24
CA LEU A 108 -33.11 10.40 -9.64
C LEU A 108 -33.37 11.61 -10.57
N ARG A 109 -32.62 11.70 -11.68
CA ARG A 109 -32.78 12.68 -12.75
C ARG A 109 -34.17 12.62 -13.41
N LYS A 110 -34.81 11.46 -13.41
CA LYS A 110 -36.16 11.23 -13.96
C LYS A 110 -36.97 10.39 -12.99
N LYS A 111 -38.06 10.94 -12.43
CA LYS A 111 -38.95 10.25 -11.47
C LYS A 111 -39.68 9.00 -12.02
N LYS A 112 -39.63 8.76 -13.34
CA LYS A 112 -40.35 7.67 -14.04
C LYS A 112 -39.44 6.61 -14.69
N ALA A 113 -38.12 6.76 -14.65
CA ALA A 113 -37.23 5.72 -15.13
C ALA A 113 -37.11 4.66 -14.04
N GLY A 114 -37.36 3.39 -14.35
CA GLY A 114 -37.03 2.29 -13.44
C GLY A 114 -35.55 2.36 -13.04
N LEU A 115 -35.21 1.75 -11.90
CA LEU A 115 -33.82 1.61 -11.49
C LEU A 115 -33.09 0.79 -12.58
N GLY A 116 -32.09 1.40 -13.21
CA GLY A 116 -31.20 0.67 -14.13
C GLY A 116 -30.20 -0.15 -13.32
N ASP A 117 -29.60 -1.18 -13.89
CA ASP A 117 -28.59 -1.96 -13.18
C ASP A 117 -27.20 -1.26 -13.24
N PRO A 118 -26.54 -0.96 -12.10
CA PRO A 118 -25.19 -0.41 -12.07
C PRO A 118 -24.12 -1.50 -12.33
N VAL A 119 -24.12 -2.09 -13.54
CA VAL A 119 -23.31 -3.27 -13.91
C VAL A 119 -21.83 -3.13 -13.53
N GLU A 120 -21.17 -2.03 -13.91
CA GLU A 120 -19.74 -1.82 -13.62
C GLU A 120 -19.45 -1.66 -12.12
N LEU A 121 -20.34 -0.98 -11.38
CA LEU A 121 -20.17 -0.79 -9.95
C LEU A 121 -20.40 -2.12 -9.20
N ARG A 122 -21.32 -2.95 -9.69
CA ARG A 122 -21.59 -4.29 -9.16
C ARG A 122 -20.43 -5.24 -9.41
N ALA A 123 -19.82 -5.20 -10.59
CA ALA A 123 -18.59 -5.94 -10.88
C ALA A 123 -17.46 -5.54 -9.93
N TYR A 124 -17.29 -4.23 -9.66
CA TYR A 124 -16.31 -3.74 -8.69
C TYR A 124 -16.62 -4.14 -7.24
N ALA A 125 -17.89 -4.10 -6.83
CA ALA A 125 -18.32 -4.56 -5.52
C ALA A 125 -17.98 -6.05 -5.29
N ASN A 126 -18.15 -6.87 -6.33
CA ASN A 126 -17.88 -8.31 -6.29
C ASN A 126 -16.40 -8.69 -6.41
N SER A 127 -15.48 -7.74 -6.62
CA SER A 127 -14.05 -8.05 -6.76
C SER A 127 -13.30 -8.17 -5.42
N LEU A 128 -13.97 -7.93 -4.29
CA LEU A 128 -13.35 -7.99 -2.96
C LEU A 128 -12.62 -9.31 -2.69
N PRO A 129 -13.19 -10.50 -2.97
CA PRO A 129 -12.50 -11.77 -2.69
C PRO A 129 -11.20 -11.92 -3.47
N GLU A 130 -11.18 -11.49 -4.74
CA GLU A 130 -9.97 -11.54 -5.57
C GLU A 130 -8.89 -10.60 -5.05
N ILE A 131 -9.26 -9.38 -4.65
CA ILE A 131 -8.33 -8.40 -4.06
C ILE A 131 -7.74 -8.94 -2.76
N LEU A 132 -8.57 -9.50 -1.87
CA LEU A 132 -8.11 -10.07 -0.60
C LEU A 132 -7.16 -11.24 -0.82
N GLU A 133 -7.45 -12.11 -1.78
CA GLU A 133 -6.58 -13.24 -2.11
C GLU A 133 -5.25 -12.79 -2.72
N ALA A 134 -5.26 -11.77 -3.58
CA ALA A 134 -4.03 -11.16 -4.10
C ALA A 134 -3.18 -10.53 -2.99
N MET A 135 -3.81 -9.81 -2.05
CA MET A 135 -3.11 -9.23 -0.90
C MET A 135 -2.53 -10.30 0.02
N ARG A 136 -3.26 -11.40 0.25
CA ARG A 136 -2.77 -12.53 1.04
C ARG A 136 -1.53 -13.16 0.40
N LYS A 137 -1.57 -13.43 -0.90
CA LYS A 137 -0.42 -13.98 -1.64
C LYS A 137 0.79 -13.05 -1.61
N ASP A 138 0.57 -11.74 -1.74
CA ASP A 138 1.64 -10.74 -1.66
C ASP A 138 2.26 -10.69 -0.25
N GLU A 139 1.44 -10.75 0.79
CA GLU A 139 1.91 -10.82 2.18
C GLU A 139 2.71 -12.10 2.45
N GLU A 140 2.21 -13.25 2.00
CA GLU A 140 2.90 -14.53 2.10
C GLU A 140 4.25 -14.51 1.38
N ALA A 141 4.30 -13.93 0.17
CA ALA A 141 5.54 -13.76 -0.58
C ALA A 141 6.52 -12.81 0.13
N ARG A 142 6.04 -11.72 0.72
CA ARG A 142 6.86 -10.78 1.52
C ARG A 142 7.42 -11.46 2.77
N GLN A 143 6.60 -12.24 3.48
CA GLN A 143 7.04 -12.97 4.68
C GLN A 143 8.05 -14.06 4.34
N ALA A 144 7.80 -14.85 3.28
CA ALA A 144 8.75 -15.85 2.80
C ALA A 144 10.10 -15.22 2.42
N ARG A 145 10.07 -14.09 1.71
CA ARG A 145 11.28 -13.34 1.36
C ARG A 145 12.01 -12.79 2.59
N ALA A 146 11.29 -12.24 3.56
CA ALA A 146 11.88 -11.74 4.80
C ALA A 146 12.58 -12.85 5.59
N LEU A 147 11.97 -14.05 5.64
CA LEU A 147 12.56 -15.21 6.28
C LEU A 147 13.89 -15.62 5.62
N LEU A 148 13.95 -15.64 4.28
CA LEU A 148 15.21 -15.91 3.57
C LEU A 148 16.29 -14.87 3.87
N ILE A 149 15.91 -13.58 3.96
CA ILE A 149 16.84 -12.50 4.30
C ILE A 149 17.42 -12.68 5.71
N ASP A 150 16.59 -13.08 6.68
CA ASP A 150 17.01 -13.30 8.06
C ASP A 150 17.76 -14.63 8.27
N GLN A 151 17.58 -15.61 7.38
CA GLN A 151 18.15 -16.98 7.49
C GLN A 151 18.92 -17.37 6.21
N PRO A 152 20.13 -16.81 5.98
CA PRO A 152 20.91 -17.01 4.77
C PRO A 152 21.29 -18.48 4.49
N GLU A 153 21.32 -19.32 5.52
CA GLU A 153 21.57 -20.76 5.42
C GLU A 153 20.47 -21.53 4.69
N ARG A 154 19.27 -20.96 4.57
CA ARG A 154 18.12 -21.57 3.86
C ARG A 154 18.08 -21.23 2.37
N ILE A 155 18.85 -20.22 1.94
CA ILE A 155 18.90 -19.79 0.55
C ILE A 155 19.71 -20.80 -0.25
N THR A 156 19.19 -21.27 -1.38
CA THR A 156 19.95 -22.11 -2.32
C THR A 156 20.57 -21.27 -3.43
N GLU A 157 21.55 -21.81 -4.15
CA GLU A 157 22.17 -21.11 -5.28
C GLU A 157 21.14 -20.69 -6.36
N GLN A 158 20.06 -21.47 -6.55
CA GLN A 158 19.00 -21.16 -7.51
C GLN A 158 18.20 -19.90 -7.12
N ASP A 159 18.20 -19.55 -5.84
CA ASP A 159 17.55 -18.34 -5.33
C ASP A 159 18.40 -17.08 -5.55
N PHE A 160 19.66 -17.24 -5.98
CA PHE A 160 20.60 -16.13 -6.07
C PHE A 160 20.14 -15.14 -7.14
N THR A 161 19.71 -13.98 -6.66
CA THR A 161 19.39 -12.81 -7.45
C THR A 161 20.06 -11.59 -6.85
N TYR A 162 20.30 -10.57 -7.66
CA TYR A 162 20.85 -9.30 -7.16
C TYR A 162 20.06 -8.77 -5.96
N SER A 163 18.72 -8.75 -6.08
CA SER A 163 17.85 -8.16 -5.07
C SER A 163 17.87 -8.95 -3.75
N LEU A 164 17.88 -10.28 -3.81
CA LEU A 164 17.95 -11.13 -2.62
C LEU A 164 19.31 -10.98 -1.93
N LEU A 165 20.41 -11.21 -2.66
CA LEU A 165 21.76 -11.13 -2.12
C LEU A 165 22.04 -9.73 -1.54
N ASN A 166 21.65 -8.66 -2.24
CA ASN A 166 21.84 -7.32 -1.71
C ASN A 166 21.06 -7.08 -0.42
N SER A 167 19.82 -7.57 -0.33
CA SER A 167 19.02 -7.46 0.90
C SER A 167 19.62 -8.23 2.06
N VAL A 168 20.12 -9.45 1.82
CA VAL A 168 20.83 -10.28 2.81
C VAL A 168 22.08 -9.56 3.32
N PHE A 169 22.97 -9.12 2.43
CA PHE A 169 24.18 -8.42 2.85
C PHE A 169 23.87 -7.13 3.61
N ILE A 170 22.87 -6.35 3.20
CA ILE A 170 22.46 -5.13 3.92
C ILE A 170 21.90 -5.48 5.30
N ARG A 171 21.11 -6.55 5.42
CA ARG A 171 20.55 -6.99 6.69
C ARG A 171 21.63 -7.39 7.70
N HIS A 172 22.64 -8.14 7.25
CA HIS A 172 23.66 -8.74 8.13
C HIS A 172 24.92 -7.88 8.32
N HIS A 173 25.25 -7.00 7.37
CA HIS A 173 26.46 -6.16 7.41
C HIS A 173 26.18 -4.65 7.29
N GLY A 174 24.93 -4.25 7.06
CA GLY A 174 24.58 -2.85 6.83
C GLY A 174 24.98 -2.34 5.45
N LEU A 175 24.90 -1.01 5.27
CA LEU A 175 25.38 -0.33 4.07
C LEU A 175 26.88 -0.07 4.19
N GLN A 176 27.69 -0.96 3.61
CA GLN A 176 29.15 -0.85 3.61
C GLN A 176 29.69 -0.89 2.18
N GLY A 177 30.73 -0.07 1.93
CA GLY A 177 31.53 -0.10 0.70
C GLY A 177 32.66 -1.13 0.78
N GLY A 178 33.36 -1.35 -0.34
CA GLY A 178 34.46 -2.32 -0.39
C GLY A 178 33.98 -3.75 -0.57
N SER A 179 34.79 -4.73 -0.13
CA SER A 179 34.51 -6.16 -0.32
C SER A 179 34.24 -6.87 1.00
N ILE A 180 33.15 -7.62 1.06
CA ILE A 180 32.69 -8.36 2.24
C ILE A 180 32.30 -9.77 1.80
N GLN A 181 32.61 -10.76 2.63
CA GLN A 181 32.25 -12.15 2.38
C GLN A 181 31.30 -12.67 3.46
N MET A 182 30.34 -13.49 3.05
CA MET A 182 29.49 -14.24 3.97
C MET A 182 29.06 -15.58 3.37
N ARG A 183 28.70 -16.53 4.24
CA ARG A 183 28.14 -17.81 3.80
C ARG A 183 26.64 -17.69 3.56
N ILE A 184 26.18 -18.14 2.39
CA ILE A 184 24.76 -18.18 1.99
C ILE A 184 24.53 -19.55 1.34
N GLY A 185 23.60 -20.35 1.87
CA GLY A 185 23.38 -21.71 1.36
C GLY A 185 24.59 -22.63 1.43
N GLY A 186 25.51 -22.38 2.37
CA GLY A 186 26.80 -23.08 2.45
C GLY A 186 27.88 -22.56 1.48
N LEU A 187 27.53 -21.76 0.47
CA LEU A 187 28.46 -21.14 -0.47
C LEU A 187 29.08 -19.87 0.12
N LEU A 188 30.38 -19.67 -0.10
CA LEU A 188 31.04 -18.41 0.28
C LEU A 188 30.80 -17.37 -0.83
N VAL A 189 29.96 -16.39 -0.53
CA VAL A 189 29.61 -15.32 -1.46
C VAL A 189 30.38 -14.06 -1.08
N THR A 190 31.02 -13.42 -2.07
CA THR A 190 31.69 -12.13 -1.93
C THR A 190 30.83 -11.04 -2.54
N LYS A 191 30.53 -9.98 -1.79
CA LYS A 191 29.95 -8.73 -2.29
C LYS A 191 31.04 -7.68 -2.37
N SER A 192 31.22 -7.08 -3.54
CA SER A 192 32.12 -5.95 -3.77
C SER A 192 31.34 -4.74 -4.25
N VAL A 193 31.56 -3.60 -3.60
CA VAL A 193 30.89 -2.32 -3.89
C VAL A 193 31.94 -1.28 -4.27
N PHE A 194 31.82 -0.73 -5.48
CA PHE A 194 32.69 0.32 -6.00
C PHE A 194 31.88 1.58 -6.30
N ILE A 195 32.24 2.69 -5.67
CA ILE A 195 31.51 3.95 -5.81
C ILE A 195 32.10 4.74 -6.98
N TYR A 196 31.23 5.20 -7.87
CA TYR A 196 31.57 6.03 -9.02
C TYR A 196 30.81 7.36 -8.96
N TRP A 197 31.49 8.45 -9.29
CA TRP A 197 30.91 9.79 -9.24
C TRP A 197 30.46 10.28 -10.63
N SER A 198 29.46 11.15 -10.66
CA SER A 198 29.09 11.84 -11.89
C SER A 198 30.22 12.77 -12.36
N ASN A 199 30.23 13.16 -13.64
CA ASN A 199 31.24 14.10 -14.16
C ASN A 199 31.27 15.45 -13.42
N SER A 200 30.17 15.84 -12.78
CA SER A 200 30.08 17.06 -11.96
C SER A 200 30.49 16.85 -10.50
N GLY A 201 30.74 15.61 -10.07
CA GLY A 201 31.03 15.27 -8.67
C GLY A 201 29.83 15.38 -7.71
N LYS A 202 28.65 15.81 -8.17
CA LYS A 202 27.49 16.11 -7.30
C LYS A 202 26.65 14.89 -6.93
N SER A 203 26.81 13.80 -7.67
CA SER A 203 26.06 12.57 -7.46
C SER A 203 27.00 11.38 -7.60
N HIS A 204 26.65 10.27 -6.95
CA HIS A 204 27.37 9.01 -7.09
C HIS A 204 26.39 7.86 -7.31
N ASP A 205 26.90 6.80 -7.91
CA ASP A 205 26.23 5.51 -8.03
C ASP A 205 27.29 4.40 -7.89
N SER A 206 26.88 3.22 -7.46
CA SER A 206 27.80 2.12 -7.18
C SER A 206 27.67 0.96 -8.14
N ASP A 207 28.80 0.39 -8.54
CA ASP A 207 28.86 -0.99 -9.02
C ASP A 207 28.76 -1.90 -7.82
N VAL A 208 27.93 -2.94 -7.95
CA VAL A 208 27.78 -3.97 -6.93
C VAL A 208 27.91 -5.32 -7.61
N ILE A 209 28.95 -6.06 -7.22
CA ILE A 209 29.28 -7.38 -7.77
C ILE A 209 29.13 -8.40 -6.65
N PHE A 210 28.34 -9.44 -6.90
CA PHE A 210 28.33 -10.66 -6.12
C PHE A 210 29.10 -11.74 -6.88
N SER A 211 30.01 -12.45 -6.23
CA SER A 211 30.73 -13.58 -6.82
C SER A 211 30.85 -14.74 -5.84
N TRP A 212 30.83 -15.96 -6.37
CA TRP A 212 30.98 -17.19 -5.61
C TRP A 212 31.49 -18.31 -6.52
N VAL A 213 31.81 -19.46 -5.93
CA VAL A 213 32.15 -20.69 -6.64
C VAL A 213 31.01 -21.68 -6.42
N SER A 214 30.39 -22.14 -7.51
CA SER A 214 29.33 -23.15 -7.51
C SER A 214 29.82 -24.51 -7.01
N ALA A 215 28.89 -25.41 -6.69
CA ALA A 215 29.22 -26.76 -6.23
C ALA A 215 30.04 -27.59 -7.25
N ASP A 216 29.91 -27.29 -8.54
CA ASP A 216 30.69 -27.92 -9.63
C ASP A 216 32.08 -27.27 -9.84
N GLY A 217 32.42 -26.25 -9.04
CA GLY A 217 33.68 -25.51 -9.14
C GLY A 217 33.65 -24.32 -10.11
N ALA A 218 32.52 -24.04 -10.78
CA ALA A 218 32.41 -22.90 -11.68
C ALA A 218 32.36 -21.57 -10.93
N ALA A 219 33.13 -20.57 -11.38
CA ALA A 219 33.05 -19.22 -10.85
C ALA A 219 31.83 -18.49 -11.41
N GLN A 220 30.98 -17.97 -10.53
CA GLN A 220 29.76 -17.25 -10.90
C GLN A 220 29.83 -15.79 -10.48
N LYS A 221 29.05 -14.95 -11.18
CA LYS A 221 28.88 -13.54 -10.80
C LYS A 221 27.50 -12.98 -11.13
N ILE A 222 27.04 -12.05 -10.31
CA ILE A 222 25.89 -11.17 -10.57
C ILE A 222 26.36 -9.73 -10.37
N GLN A 223 26.15 -8.86 -11.36
CA GLN A 223 26.61 -7.48 -11.31
C GLN A 223 25.46 -6.51 -11.58
N LYS A 224 25.41 -5.44 -10.78
CA LYS A 224 24.70 -4.20 -11.10
C LYS A 224 25.77 -3.16 -11.42
N GLU A 225 25.81 -2.74 -12.67
CA GLU A 225 26.72 -1.69 -13.14
C GLU A 225 26.25 -0.32 -12.66
N SER A 226 27.20 0.57 -12.39
CA SER A 226 26.98 1.97 -12.08
C SER A 226 26.70 2.74 -13.35
N LEU A 227 25.75 3.67 -13.28
CA LEU A 227 25.51 4.66 -14.33
C LEU A 227 26.73 5.55 -14.61
N TYR A 228 27.67 5.62 -13.65
CA TYR A 228 28.81 6.53 -13.69
C TYR A 228 30.15 5.82 -13.88
N ALA A 229 30.18 4.49 -14.00
CA ALA A 229 31.42 3.73 -14.14
C ALA A 229 32.32 4.26 -15.27
N ASN A 230 31.71 4.65 -16.40
CA ASN A 230 32.42 5.09 -17.60
C ASN A 230 32.66 6.61 -17.67
N ASN A 231 32.29 7.36 -16.64
CA ASN A 231 32.48 8.81 -16.62
C ASN A 231 33.95 9.20 -16.60
N ARG A 232 34.27 10.33 -17.25
CA ARG A 232 35.62 10.90 -17.31
C ARG A 232 36.22 11.10 -15.92
N HIS A 233 35.39 11.51 -14.96
CA HIS A 233 35.81 11.73 -13.58
C HIS A 233 36.37 10.47 -12.90
N ASN A 234 35.89 9.28 -13.28
CA ASN A 234 36.34 8.01 -12.69
C ASN A 234 37.40 7.29 -13.54
N ASP A 235 37.88 7.93 -14.60
CA ASP A 235 38.85 7.37 -15.53
C ASP A 235 40.22 8.04 -15.34
N PRO A 236 41.24 7.34 -14.80
CA PRO A 236 42.56 7.92 -14.54
C PRO A 236 43.22 8.58 -15.75
N ASP A 237 42.98 8.05 -16.96
CA ASP A 237 43.60 8.51 -18.21
C ASP A 237 42.85 9.71 -18.81
N ARG A 238 41.59 9.93 -18.42
CA ARG A 238 40.74 11.02 -18.90
C ARG A 238 40.44 12.07 -17.82
N ASN A 239 40.82 11.84 -16.56
CA ASN A 239 40.53 12.72 -15.41
C ASN A 239 41.48 13.93 -15.27
N TRP A 240 41.88 14.54 -16.39
CA TRP A 240 42.65 15.78 -16.40
C TRP A 240 41.73 16.95 -16.78
N GLY A 241 41.90 18.10 -16.10
CA GLY A 241 41.18 19.34 -16.42
C GLY A 241 39.74 19.48 -15.87
N LEU A 242 39.34 18.66 -14.89
CA LEU A 242 38.24 19.01 -13.98
C LEU A 242 38.90 19.64 -12.74
N GLY A 243 38.57 20.89 -12.42
CA GLY A 243 39.21 21.61 -11.32
C GLY A 243 39.21 20.78 -10.04
N ARG A 244 40.36 20.71 -9.36
CA ARG A 244 40.42 20.20 -7.99
C ARG A 244 39.68 21.19 -7.10
N GLU A 245 38.53 20.79 -6.54
CA GLU A 245 38.05 21.36 -5.29
C GLU A 245 38.59 20.50 -4.14
#